data_AF-A0A662RJC4-F1
#
_entry.id   AF-A0A662RJC4-F1
#
_cell.length_a   1.000
_cell.length_b   1.000
_cell.length_c   1.000
_cell.angle_alpha   90.00
_cell.angle_beta   90.00
_cell.angle_gamma   90.00
#
_symmetry.space_group_name_H-M   'P 1'
#
loop_
_entity.id
_entity.type
_entity.pdbx_description
1 polymer ?
#
loop_
_entity_poly.entity_id
_entity_poly.type
_entity_poly.pdbx_seq_one_letter_code
_entity_poly.pdbx_strand_id
1 'polypeptide(L)'
;MTRIRKGPVLLLSIFIIVVISQAAMAGEWRGSGTPLYTIASGSMHGGVHVDGGHGLTYADPYTEYFDLPDNIIYARLYVPMWNYNKGDTLTVSINDNELKTREEPDYIAAWGVCCYAYDVTEVPFKEGLNVISATYENNNGAPYGIFLVTVYENESMPYTQFWIDEGNYALSKAVADGGAKEQGEALFPGDVKTETVEKADLWTVMIAGTGGEIDELWFNSKLLGKDVGRAKTGSYLDFDHFNVTDDLVGNNNTALFKRGGEQYLHPFNAVLVIEHKSGVEGDKELTVYEAQSSLMSVIPIPVVAVLAIAIIGFFLIYLKKKQERG
;
A
#
# COMPACT_ATOMS: atom_id res chain seq x y z
N MET A 1 -24.87 26.91 -52.54
CA MET A 1 -23.67 26.27 -51.95
C MET A 1 -23.49 26.76 -50.51
N THR A 2 -24.08 26.06 -49.55
CA THR A 2 -23.98 26.40 -48.12
C THR A 2 -22.79 25.64 -47.53
N ARG A 3 -21.72 26.38 -47.23
CA ARG A 3 -20.48 25.87 -46.64
C ARG A 3 -20.79 25.41 -45.21
N ILE A 4 -21.02 24.11 -45.01
CA ILE A 4 -21.20 23.52 -43.68
C ILE A 4 -19.88 23.72 -42.91
N ARG A 5 -19.88 24.62 -41.92
CA ARG A 5 -18.77 24.77 -40.97
C ARG A 5 -18.64 23.46 -40.20
N LYS A 6 -17.66 22.62 -40.57
CA LYS A 6 -17.21 21.43 -39.83
C LYS A 6 -16.54 21.75 -38.48
N GLY A 7 -16.45 23.04 -38.12
CA GLY A 7 -15.67 23.55 -36.99
C GLY A 7 -16.12 23.09 -35.60
N PRO A 8 -17.41 23.21 -35.19
CA PRO A 8 -17.76 23.06 -33.77
C PRO A 8 -17.75 21.60 -33.29
N VAL A 9 -18.04 20.64 -34.16
CA VAL A 9 -18.05 19.21 -33.80
C VAL A 9 -16.63 18.67 -33.66
N LEU A 10 -15.72 19.03 -34.59
CA LEU A 10 -14.32 18.64 -34.51
C LEU A 10 -13.63 19.28 -33.30
N LEU A 11 -13.93 20.56 -33.01
CA LEU A 11 -13.42 21.26 -31.83
C LEU A 11 -13.92 20.66 -30.52
N LEU A 12 -15.19 20.22 -30.44
CA LEU A 12 -15.72 19.57 -29.25
C LEU A 12 -15.13 18.17 -29.05
N SER A 13 -14.92 17.39 -30.12
CA SER A 13 -14.24 16.09 -30.05
C SER A 13 -12.78 16.23 -29.65
N ILE A 14 -12.05 17.20 -30.19
CA ILE A 14 -10.67 17.50 -29.78
C ILE A 14 -10.66 18.00 -28.33
N PHE A 15 -11.60 18.85 -27.92
CA PHE A 15 -11.69 19.32 -26.53
C PHE A 15 -11.96 18.16 -25.56
N ILE A 16 -12.87 17.24 -25.89
CA ILE A 16 -13.13 16.04 -25.06
C ILE A 16 -11.90 15.13 -25.02
N ILE A 17 -11.22 14.89 -26.15
CA ILE A 17 -9.99 14.10 -26.19
C ILE A 17 -8.87 14.77 -25.38
N VAL A 18 -8.74 16.11 -25.47
CA VAL A 18 -7.72 16.88 -24.73
C VAL A 18 -8.03 16.88 -23.23
N VAL A 19 -9.28 17.07 -22.82
CA VAL A 19 -9.71 17.04 -21.41
C VAL A 19 -9.58 15.64 -20.82
N ILE A 20 -9.88 14.58 -21.58
CA ILE A 20 -9.64 13.19 -21.16
C ILE A 20 -8.14 12.87 -21.14
N SER A 21 -7.34 13.43 -22.06
CA SER A 21 -5.88 13.22 -22.07
C SER A 21 -5.16 13.97 -20.95
N GLN A 22 -5.70 15.10 -20.45
CA GLN A 22 -5.15 15.78 -19.28
C GLN A 22 -5.49 15.08 -17.96
N ALA A 23 -6.42 14.11 -17.97
CA ALA A 23 -6.57 13.17 -16.85
C ALA A 23 -5.37 12.19 -16.74
N ALA A 24 -4.40 12.24 -17.66
CA ALA A 24 -3.13 11.51 -17.59
C ALA A 24 -2.04 12.20 -16.76
N MET A 25 -2.38 13.24 -15.98
CA MET A 25 -1.42 13.93 -15.08
C MET A 25 -1.60 13.55 -13.60
N ALA A 26 -2.69 12.86 -13.25
CA ALA A 26 -2.90 12.28 -11.93
C ALA A 26 -2.64 10.77 -12.04
N GLY A 27 -1.93 10.18 -11.08
CA GLY A 27 -1.61 8.76 -11.09
C GLY A 27 -2.82 7.85 -11.31
N GLU A 28 -2.57 6.63 -11.77
CA GLU A 28 -3.60 5.68 -12.18
C GLU A 28 -4.64 5.43 -11.07
N TRP A 29 -5.92 5.63 -11.38
CA TRP A 29 -7.00 5.35 -10.43
C TRP A 29 -7.47 3.90 -10.52
N ARG A 30 -7.29 3.10 -9.45
CA ARG A 30 -7.83 1.73 -9.35
C ARG A 30 -8.81 1.49 -8.19
N GLY A 31 -9.52 2.53 -7.77
CA GLY A 31 -10.52 2.43 -6.70
C GLY A 31 -9.90 2.28 -5.32
N SER A 32 -10.54 1.51 -4.43
CA SER A 32 -10.11 1.43 -3.02
C SER A 32 -8.81 0.64 -2.82
N GLY A 33 -8.29 -0.04 -3.84
CA GLY A 33 -7.12 -0.92 -3.71
C GLY A 33 -7.43 -2.22 -2.96
N THR A 34 -6.37 -2.82 -2.39
CA THR A 34 -6.42 -4.12 -1.71
C THR A 34 -6.46 -3.90 -0.19
N PRO A 35 -7.50 -4.36 0.53
CA PRO A 35 -7.51 -4.42 1.99
C PRO A 35 -6.27 -5.13 2.52
N LEU A 36 -5.86 -4.81 3.75
CA LEU A 36 -4.75 -5.51 4.37
C LEU A 36 -5.14 -6.97 4.63
N TYR A 37 -4.20 -7.86 4.38
CA TYR A 37 -4.35 -9.29 4.64
C TYR A 37 -2.99 -9.89 5.00
N THR A 38 -3.00 -10.98 5.75
CA THR A 38 -1.78 -11.69 6.14
C THR A 38 -1.11 -12.33 4.93
N ILE A 39 0.11 -11.88 4.61
CA ILE A 39 0.98 -12.52 3.61
C ILE A 39 1.90 -13.58 4.24
N ALA A 40 2.24 -13.41 5.51
CA ALA A 40 3.01 -14.40 6.25
C ALA A 40 2.66 -14.39 7.73
N SER A 41 2.66 -15.56 8.35
CA SER A 41 2.54 -15.72 9.80
C SER A 41 3.29 -16.95 10.26
N GLY A 42 3.56 -17.02 11.56
CA GLY A 42 4.26 -18.17 12.10
C GLY A 42 4.72 -18.00 13.53
N SER A 43 5.57 -18.93 13.94
CA SER A 43 6.18 -18.97 15.26
C SER A 43 7.55 -19.63 15.23
N MET A 44 8.48 -19.18 16.07
CA MET A 44 9.81 -19.78 16.21
C MET A 44 10.54 -19.26 17.45
N HIS A 45 11.67 -19.88 17.81
CA HIS A 45 12.69 -19.21 18.62
C HIS A 45 13.50 -18.26 17.75
N GLY A 46 13.36 -16.96 17.99
CA GLY A 46 13.90 -15.93 17.09
C GLY A 46 13.12 -14.64 17.19
N GLY A 47 13.12 -13.86 16.10
CA GLY A 47 12.43 -12.57 16.08
C GLY A 47 12.04 -12.11 14.69
N VAL A 48 11.43 -10.94 14.67
CA VAL A 48 11.09 -10.21 13.45
C VAL A 48 11.76 -8.84 13.53
N HIS A 49 12.58 -8.53 12.55
CA HIS A 49 13.13 -7.19 12.37
C HIS A 49 12.26 -6.44 11.37
N VAL A 50 11.76 -5.28 11.80
CA VAL A 50 10.92 -4.38 11.01
C VAL A 50 11.57 -3.01 11.04
N ASP A 51 11.93 -2.50 9.87
CA ASP A 51 12.51 -1.16 9.74
C ASP A 51 12.18 -0.55 8.37
N GLY A 52 12.42 0.75 8.22
CA GLY A 52 12.41 1.39 6.92
C GLY A 52 12.03 2.86 6.91
N GLY A 53 12.23 3.45 5.72
CA GLY A 53 11.68 4.72 5.27
C GLY A 53 12.18 5.98 5.99
N HIS A 54 12.57 6.98 5.21
CA HIS A 54 12.78 8.36 5.67
C HIS A 54 11.82 9.36 4.99
N GLY A 55 10.72 8.85 4.45
CA GLY A 55 9.68 9.61 3.75
C GLY A 55 10.09 10.01 2.33
N LEU A 56 9.22 10.77 1.65
CA LEU A 56 9.45 11.21 0.28
C LEU A 56 10.75 12.01 0.14
N THR A 57 11.60 11.55 -0.76
CA THR A 57 12.70 12.35 -1.33
C THR A 57 12.65 12.25 -2.85
N TYR A 58 13.25 13.22 -3.52
CA TYR A 58 13.45 13.15 -4.98
C TYR A 58 14.85 12.58 -5.33
N ALA A 59 15.48 11.89 -4.39
CA ALA A 59 16.71 11.17 -4.67
C ALA A 59 16.39 9.94 -5.51
N ASP A 60 17.17 9.73 -6.56
CA ASP A 60 17.08 8.59 -7.45
C ASP A 60 18.51 8.08 -7.70
N PRO A 61 18.92 6.94 -7.11
CA PRO A 61 18.09 6.02 -6.34
C PRO A 61 17.67 6.54 -4.96
N TYR A 62 16.46 6.17 -4.55
CA TYR A 62 16.04 6.21 -3.14
C TYR A 62 16.77 5.10 -2.38
N THR A 63 17.43 5.40 -1.27
CA THR A 63 18.30 4.42 -0.59
C THR A 63 18.04 4.36 0.90
N GLU A 64 17.93 3.15 1.43
CA GLU A 64 17.82 2.84 2.86
C GLU A 64 18.90 1.87 3.32
N TYR A 65 19.12 1.87 4.63
CA TYR A 65 20.10 1.05 5.31
C TYR A 65 19.42 0.23 6.38
N PHE A 66 19.71 -1.07 6.41
CA PHE A 66 19.10 -2.03 7.34
C PHE A 66 20.18 -2.77 8.10
N ASP A 67 20.16 -2.70 9.42
CA ASP A 67 21.06 -3.46 10.29
C ASP A 67 20.39 -4.77 10.69
N LEU A 68 20.75 -5.86 10.02
CA LEU A 68 20.02 -7.13 10.06
C LEU A 68 20.70 -8.17 10.96
N PRO A 69 19.91 -8.99 11.68
CA PRO A 69 20.43 -10.18 12.32
C PRO A 69 20.82 -11.25 11.29
N ASP A 70 21.62 -12.24 11.71
CA ASP A 70 21.91 -13.41 10.90
C ASP A 70 20.71 -14.38 10.83
N ASN A 71 20.79 -15.37 9.94
CA ASN A 71 19.86 -16.49 9.82
C ASN A 71 18.40 -16.08 9.54
N ILE A 72 18.24 -15.20 8.55
CA ILE A 72 16.94 -14.80 8.01
C ILE A 72 16.31 -15.97 7.26
N ILE A 73 15.07 -16.32 7.62
CA ILE A 73 14.30 -17.42 7.03
C ILE A 73 13.11 -16.93 6.18
N TYR A 74 12.74 -15.66 6.29
CA TYR A 74 11.74 -15.01 5.45
C TYR A 74 12.03 -13.51 5.37
N ALA A 75 11.91 -12.93 4.18
CA ALA A 75 12.12 -11.50 3.98
C ALA A 75 11.14 -10.92 2.95
N ARG A 76 10.46 -9.84 3.34
CA ARG A 76 9.47 -9.14 2.52
C ARG A 76 9.80 -7.65 2.45
N LEU A 77 10.03 -7.17 1.24
CA LEU A 77 10.43 -5.79 0.96
C LEU A 77 9.27 -5.03 0.31
N TYR A 78 9.01 -3.81 0.77
CA TYR A 78 7.95 -2.94 0.27
C TYR A 78 8.50 -1.61 -0.19
N VAL A 79 8.07 -1.18 -1.36
CA VAL A 79 8.39 0.15 -1.91
C VAL A 79 7.09 0.85 -2.24
N PRO A 80 6.48 1.60 -1.29
CA PRO A 80 5.31 2.41 -1.57
C PRO A 80 5.69 3.64 -2.41
N MET A 81 4.80 3.94 -3.34
CA MET A 81 4.95 4.99 -4.34
C MET A 81 3.66 5.80 -4.41
N TRP A 82 3.78 7.04 -4.88
CA TRP A 82 2.64 7.84 -5.31
C TRP A 82 2.89 8.39 -6.72
N ASN A 83 1.80 8.55 -7.48
CA ASN A 83 1.75 8.94 -8.89
C ASN A 83 2.28 7.88 -9.87
N TYR A 84 2.06 6.60 -9.58
CA TYR A 84 2.26 5.54 -10.56
C TYR A 84 1.36 5.72 -11.78
N ASN A 85 1.94 5.51 -12.95
CA ASN A 85 1.28 5.42 -14.24
C ASN A 85 1.81 4.21 -15.01
N LYS A 86 0.96 3.65 -15.86
CA LYS A 86 1.36 2.58 -16.75
C LYS A 86 2.55 3.00 -17.63
N GLY A 87 3.61 2.20 -17.59
CA GLY A 87 4.86 2.46 -18.33
C GLY A 87 6.00 2.97 -17.45
N ASP A 88 5.72 3.30 -16.19
CA ASP A 88 6.78 3.53 -15.21
C ASP A 88 7.49 2.21 -14.87
N THR A 89 8.77 2.28 -14.49
CA THR A 89 9.53 1.09 -14.09
C THR A 89 10.24 1.30 -12.76
N LEU A 90 10.30 0.24 -11.95
CA LEU A 90 11.04 0.20 -10.69
C LEU A 90 12.13 -0.87 -10.77
N THR A 91 13.37 -0.47 -10.51
CA THR A 91 14.49 -1.39 -10.31
C THR A 91 14.96 -1.27 -8.86
N VAL A 92 15.08 -2.40 -8.19
CA VAL A 92 15.55 -2.47 -6.79
C VAL A 92 16.88 -3.20 -6.76
N SER A 93 17.81 -2.74 -5.95
CA SER A 93 19.05 -3.44 -5.63
C SER A 93 19.17 -3.63 -4.12
N ILE A 94 19.66 -4.80 -3.72
CA ILE A 94 19.95 -5.17 -2.34
C ILE A 94 21.42 -5.54 -2.28
N ASN A 95 22.22 -4.71 -1.60
CA ASN A 95 23.67 -4.74 -1.65
C ASN A 95 24.15 -4.72 -3.12
N ASP A 96 24.90 -5.74 -3.52
CA ASP A 96 25.46 -5.90 -4.86
C ASP A 96 24.52 -6.68 -5.81
N ASN A 97 23.30 -7.01 -5.37
CA ASN A 97 22.33 -7.80 -6.14
C ASN A 97 21.21 -6.91 -6.68
N GLU A 98 21.16 -6.70 -7.99
CA GLU A 98 20.04 -6.05 -8.66
C GLU A 98 18.91 -7.06 -8.89
N LEU A 99 17.69 -6.70 -8.46
CA LEU A 99 16.48 -7.45 -8.74
C LEU A 99 15.95 -7.12 -10.13
N LYS A 100 15.13 -8.01 -10.70
CA LYS A 100 14.50 -7.77 -11.99
C LYS A 100 13.64 -6.51 -11.96
N THR A 101 13.86 -5.60 -12.92
CA THR A 101 13.01 -4.43 -13.15
C THR A 101 11.54 -4.83 -13.33
N ARG A 102 10.65 -4.09 -12.67
CA ARG A 102 9.21 -4.30 -12.71
C ARG A 102 8.49 -3.11 -13.32
N GLU A 103 7.52 -3.39 -14.17
CA GLU A 103 6.64 -2.38 -14.81
C GLU A 103 5.31 -2.21 -14.06
N GLU A 104 4.91 -3.20 -13.27
CA GLU A 104 3.62 -3.20 -12.58
C GLU A 104 3.82 -3.50 -11.07
N PRO A 105 3.27 -2.66 -10.18
CA PRO A 105 3.23 -2.89 -8.75
C PRO A 105 2.21 -3.97 -8.37
N ASP A 106 2.34 -4.55 -7.19
CA ASP A 106 1.44 -5.59 -6.67
C ASP A 106 0.11 -4.98 -6.19
N TYR A 107 0.21 -3.82 -5.54
CA TYR A 107 -0.91 -3.11 -4.94
C TYR A 107 -1.06 -1.74 -5.55
N ILE A 108 -2.16 -1.48 -6.25
CA ILE A 108 -2.52 -0.15 -6.75
C ILE A 108 -3.88 0.23 -6.18
N ALA A 109 -3.97 1.46 -5.70
CA ALA A 109 -5.20 2.05 -5.21
C ALA A 109 -5.49 3.38 -5.93
N ALA A 110 -6.33 4.19 -5.32
CA ALA A 110 -6.70 5.51 -5.79
C ALA A 110 -5.48 6.44 -5.95
N TRP A 111 -5.59 7.40 -6.88
CA TRP A 111 -4.57 8.43 -7.17
C TRP A 111 -3.17 7.92 -7.55
N GLY A 112 -3.05 6.69 -8.07
CA GLY A 112 -1.77 6.07 -8.41
C GLY A 112 -0.88 5.84 -7.19
N VAL A 113 -1.46 5.78 -5.99
CA VAL A 113 -0.78 5.29 -4.80
C VAL A 113 -0.62 3.78 -4.97
N CYS A 114 0.62 3.29 -4.97
CA CYS A 114 0.90 1.87 -5.19
C CYS A 114 2.02 1.36 -4.27
N CYS A 115 2.21 0.05 -4.21
CA CYS A 115 3.37 -0.56 -3.58
C CYS A 115 3.86 -1.75 -4.40
N TYR A 116 5.18 -1.79 -4.58
CA TYR A 116 5.89 -2.96 -5.05
C TYR A 116 6.30 -3.79 -3.83
N ALA A 117 5.73 -4.98 -3.70
CA ALA A 117 6.06 -5.94 -2.67
C ALA A 117 6.89 -7.08 -3.27
N TYR A 118 8.07 -7.32 -2.70
CA TYR A 118 8.99 -8.34 -3.16
C TYR A 118 9.18 -9.39 -2.08
N ASP A 119 9.03 -10.67 -2.45
CA ASP A 119 9.61 -11.75 -1.68
C ASP A 119 11.11 -11.77 -2.00
N VAL A 120 11.91 -11.44 -0.99
CA VAL A 120 13.37 -11.35 -1.08
C VAL A 120 14.03 -12.36 -0.16
N THR A 121 13.31 -13.40 0.23
CA THR A 121 13.80 -14.46 1.14
C THR A 121 15.08 -15.12 0.62
N GLU A 122 15.17 -15.34 -0.70
CA GLU A 122 16.33 -15.98 -1.34
C GLU A 122 17.50 -15.01 -1.62
N VAL A 123 17.38 -13.74 -1.24
CA VAL A 123 18.47 -12.77 -1.41
C VAL A 123 19.49 -12.95 -0.29
N PRO A 124 20.81 -12.98 -0.61
CA PRO A 124 21.84 -13.17 0.41
C PRO A 124 22.07 -11.87 1.20
N PHE A 125 21.26 -11.65 2.22
CA PHE A 125 21.49 -10.62 3.23
C PHE A 125 22.74 -10.95 4.06
N LYS A 126 23.41 -9.90 4.54
CA LYS A 126 24.56 -9.99 5.44
C LYS A 126 24.09 -9.80 6.88
N GLU A 127 24.70 -10.47 7.85
CA GLU A 127 24.61 -10.00 9.24
C GLU A 127 25.20 -8.58 9.30
N GLY A 128 24.50 -7.67 9.96
CA GLY A 128 24.87 -6.27 10.05
C GLY A 128 24.26 -5.41 8.94
N LEU A 129 25.01 -4.38 8.51
CA LEU A 129 24.55 -3.37 7.58
C LEU A 129 24.32 -3.91 6.15
N ASN A 130 23.10 -3.75 5.66
CA ASN A 130 22.67 -3.97 4.29
C ASN A 130 22.17 -2.67 3.69
N VAL A 131 22.36 -2.49 2.38
CA VAL A 131 21.91 -1.30 1.64
C VAL A 131 20.85 -1.74 0.65
N ILE A 132 19.71 -1.04 0.61
CA ILE A 132 18.69 -1.26 -0.41
C ILE A 132 18.42 0.05 -1.14
N SER A 133 18.47 -0.01 -2.46
CA SER A 133 18.26 1.15 -3.33
C SER A 133 17.16 0.87 -4.35
N ALA A 134 16.28 1.83 -4.57
CA ALA A 134 15.20 1.79 -5.54
C ALA A 134 15.36 2.92 -6.57
N THR A 135 15.51 2.55 -7.84
CA THR A 135 15.53 3.47 -8.98
C THR A 135 14.20 3.43 -9.69
N TYR A 136 13.57 4.60 -9.85
CA TYR A 136 12.23 4.70 -10.41
C TYR A 136 12.19 5.61 -11.63
N GLU A 137 11.89 5.02 -12.78
CA GLU A 137 11.75 5.75 -14.04
C GLU A 137 10.32 6.28 -14.18
N ASN A 138 10.08 7.51 -13.71
CA ASN A 138 8.82 8.25 -13.82
C ASN A 138 9.10 9.76 -13.89
N ASN A 139 8.23 10.53 -14.56
CA ASN A 139 8.34 11.99 -14.68
C ASN A 139 7.66 12.80 -13.53
N ASN A 140 6.91 12.15 -12.63
CA ASN A 140 6.01 12.78 -11.66
C ASN A 140 5.75 11.96 -10.38
N GLY A 141 6.48 10.87 -10.15
CA GLY A 141 6.36 10.00 -8.99
C GLY A 141 7.73 9.65 -8.42
N ALA A 142 7.76 9.16 -7.18
CA ALA A 142 8.98 8.75 -6.48
C ALA A 142 8.63 7.72 -5.39
N PRO A 143 9.62 6.96 -4.87
CA PRO A 143 9.46 6.19 -3.65
C PRO A 143 9.21 7.09 -2.44
N TYR A 144 8.26 6.66 -1.59
CA TYR A 144 7.92 7.34 -0.33
C TYR A 144 8.57 6.65 0.87
N GLY A 145 9.20 5.49 0.64
CA GLY A 145 9.94 4.71 1.60
C GLY A 145 10.42 3.41 0.98
N ILE A 146 11.34 2.74 1.67
CA ILE A 146 11.62 1.32 1.50
C ILE A 146 11.44 0.70 2.88
N PHE A 147 10.57 -0.31 2.99
CA PHE A 147 10.31 -1.02 4.25
C PHE A 147 10.71 -2.47 4.11
N LEU A 148 11.42 -2.99 5.10
CA LEU A 148 11.86 -4.37 5.12
C LEU A 148 11.34 -5.04 6.38
N VAL A 149 10.67 -6.18 6.18
CA VAL A 149 10.31 -7.09 7.26
C VAL A 149 11.12 -8.37 7.06
N THR A 150 11.93 -8.73 8.05
CA THR A 150 12.70 -9.97 8.05
C THR A 150 12.38 -10.79 9.28
N VAL A 151 12.28 -12.09 9.09
CA VAL A 151 12.05 -13.07 10.14
C VAL A 151 13.30 -13.91 10.25
N TYR A 152 13.83 -14.06 11.44
CA TYR A 152 15.11 -14.73 11.67
C TYR A 152 15.02 -15.68 12.85
N GLU A 153 15.78 -16.78 12.78
CA GLU A 153 15.83 -17.75 13.87
C GLU A 153 17.03 -17.54 14.76
N ASN A 154 16.79 -17.66 16.05
CA ASN A 154 17.82 -17.69 17.08
C ASN A 154 17.30 -18.50 18.28
N GLU A 155 17.78 -19.72 18.42
CA GLU A 155 17.40 -20.66 19.51
C GLU A 155 17.67 -20.12 20.92
N SER A 156 18.51 -19.08 21.05
CA SER A 156 18.76 -18.43 22.35
C SER A 156 17.74 -17.34 22.68
N MET A 157 16.89 -16.95 21.73
CA MET A 157 15.84 -15.96 21.90
C MET A 157 14.52 -16.59 22.37
N PRO A 158 13.62 -15.79 22.96
CA PRO A 158 12.28 -16.26 23.32
C PRO A 158 11.51 -16.85 22.14
N TYR A 159 10.53 -17.69 22.47
CA TYR A 159 9.54 -18.13 21.50
C TYR A 159 8.70 -16.93 21.08
N THR A 160 8.59 -16.72 19.76
CA THR A 160 7.95 -15.57 19.14
C THR A 160 6.86 -16.04 18.19
N GLN A 161 5.68 -15.40 18.23
CA GLN A 161 4.64 -15.51 17.22
C GLN A 161 4.56 -14.22 16.41
N PHE A 162 4.25 -14.28 15.12
CA PHE A 162 4.15 -13.09 14.29
C PHE A 162 3.12 -13.20 13.16
N TRP A 163 2.69 -12.03 12.70
CA TRP A 163 1.86 -11.83 11.52
C TRP A 163 2.34 -10.61 10.74
N ILE A 164 2.42 -10.75 9.43
CA ILE A 164 2.79 -9.70 8.49
C ILE A 164 1.59 -9.49 7.57
N ASP A 165 0.88 -8.39 7.77
CA ASP A 165 -0.20 -7.97 6.90
C ASP A 165 0.31 -6.95 5.89
N GLU A 166 -0.09 -7.11 4.63
CA GLU A 166 0.24 -6.20 3.54
C GLU A 166 -0.99 -5.86 2.70
N GLY A 167 -0.92 -4.75 1.98
CA GLY A 167 -1.95 -4.30 1.06
C GLY A 167 -1.72 -2.86 0.64
N ASN A 168 -2.79 -2.20 0.22
CA ASN A 168 -2.85 -0.76 -0.04
C ASN A 168 -4.32 -0.37 -0.10
N TYR A 169 -4.90 -0.03 1.05
CA TYR A 169 -6.32 0.27 1.12
C TYR A 169 -6.55 1.77 1.21
N ALA A 170 -7.05 2.35 0.12
CA ALA A 170 -7.34 3.79 0.05
C ALA A 170 -8.57 4.13 0.88
N LEU A 171 -8.33 4.60 2.10
CA LEU A 171 -9.36 5.21 2.93
C LEU A 171 -9.57 6.63 2.44
N SER A 172 -10.73 6.94 1.87
CA SER A 172 -10.97 8.26 1.30
C SER A 172 -12.43 8.68 1.31
N LYS A 173 -12.67 9.99 1.17
CA LYS A 173 -14.03 10.57 1.04
C LYS A 173 -14.70 10.29 -0.30
N ALA A 174 -13.93 9.87 -1.31
CA ALA A 174 -14.39 9.71 -2.67
C ALA A 174 -13.83 8.43 -3.30
N VAL A 175 -14.56 7.33 -3.17
CA VAL A 175 -14.25 6.09 -3.91
C VAL A 175 -15.17 5.93 -5.13
N ALA A 176 -14.67 5.22 -6.15
CA ALA A 176 -15.32 5.10 -7.47
C ALA A 176 -16.73 4.46 -7.44
N ASP A 177 -17.10 3.78 -6.36
CA ASP A 177 -18.43 3.21 -6.13
C ASP A 177 -19.44 4.23 -5.53
N GLY A 178 -19.02 5.48 -5.30
CA GLY A 178 -19.87 6.56 -4.81
C GLY A 178 -19.99 6.63 -3.29
N GLY A 179 -19.20 5.85 -2.54
CA GLY A 179 -19.11 5.91 -1.08
C GLY A 179 -17.89 6.66 -0.55
N ALA A 180 -17.78 6.71 0.78
CA ALA A 180 -16.55 7.01 1.49
C ALA A 180 -16.02 5.71 2.13
N LYS A 181 -14.69 5.54 2.14
CA LYS A 181 -14.01 4.48 2.90
C LYS A 181 -13.40 5.12 4.13
N GLU A 182 -14.10 4.95 5.24
CA GLU A 182 -13.77 5.59 6.52
C GLU A 182 -12.76 4.80 7.35
N GLN A 183 -12.68 3.48 7.13
CA GLN A 183 -11.83 2.61 7.92
C GLN A 183 -11.33 1.39 7.13
N GLY A 184 -10.20 0.85 7.57
CA GLY A 184 -9.57 -0.36 7.08
C GLY A 184 -9.01 -1.17 8.25
N GLU A 185 -9.01 -2.49 8.11
CA GLU A 185 -8.61 -3.41 9.18
C GLU A 185 -7.46 -4.29 8.69
N ALA A 186 -6.47 -4.49 9.55
CA ALA A 186 -5.53 -5.60 9.49
C ALA A 186 -5.95 -6.62 10.55
N LEU A 187 -6.11 -7.87 10.13
CA LEU A 187 -6.58 -8.96 10.98
C LEU A 187 -5.40 -9.91 11.18
N PHE A 188 -5.04 -10.15 12.43
CA PHE A 188 -4.02 -11.11 12.83
C PHE A 188 -4.71 -12.40 13.33
N PRO A 189 -4.99 -13.37 12.44
CA PRO A 189 -5.82 -14.52 12.76
C PRO A 189 -5.11 -15.54 13.65
N GLY A 190 -5.88 -16.26 14.45
CA GLY A 190 -5.39 -17.34 15.29
C GLY A 190 -5.37 -16.99 16.78
N ASP A 191 -4.92 -17.95 17.57
CA ASP A 191 -4.98 -17.90 19.03
C ASP A 191 -3.68 -17.38 19.64
N VAL A 192 -3.82 -16.63 20.73
CA VAL A 192 -2.71 -16.09 21.54
C VAL A 192 -2.96 -16.45 23.00
N LYS A 193 -2.00 -17.14 23.63
CA LYS A 193 -2.02 -17.42 25.07
C LYS A 193 -1.49 -16.21 25.85
N THR A 194 -2.33 -15.20 26.04
CA THR A 194 -1.94 -13.89 26.58
C THR A 194 -1.24 -13.96 27.95
N GLU A 195 -1.53 -14.97 28.77
CA GLU A 195 -0.88 -15.18 30.07
C GLU A 195 0.62 -15.51 29.97
N THR A 196 1.04 -16.04 28.82
CA THR A 196 2.43 -16.42 28.53
C THR A 196 3.23 -15.33 27.83
N VAL A 197 2.56 -14.27 27.38
CA VAL A 197 3.19 -13.15 26.66
C VAL A 197 4.03 -12.32 27.64
N GLU A 198 5.24 -11.98 27.21
CA GLU A 198 6.11 -11.00 27.89
C GLU A 198 6.00 -9.63 27.22
N LYS A 199 5.93 -9.62 25.88
CA LYS A 199 5.92 -8.40 25.08
C LYS A 199 5.14 -8.60 23.79
N ALA A 200 4.41 -7.58 23.36
CA ALA A 200 3.84 -7.52 22.02
C ALA A 200 4.00 -6.12 21.41
N ASP A 201 4.42 -6.11 20.15
CA ASP A 201 4.70 -4.91 19.39
C ASP A 201 3.91 -4.92 18.08
N LEU A 202 3.35 -3.76 17.75
CA LEU A 202 2.69 -3.49 16.49
C LEU A 202 3.48 -2.43 15.73
N TRP A 203 3.86 -2.74 14.50
CA TRP A 203 4.40 -1.78 13.54
C TRP A 203 3.35 -1.51 12.47
N THR A 204 3.19 -0.25 12.09
CA THR A 204 2.29 0.14 11.00
C THR A 204 2.98 1.07 10.04
N VAL A 205 2.73 0.88 8.75
CA VAL A 205 3.18 1.77 7.68
C VAL A 205 1.95 2.35 6.99
N MET A 206 1.89 3.67 6.93
CA MET A 206 0.90 4.40 6.14
C MET A 206 1.57 5.56 5.40
N ILE A 207 1.04 5.88 4.23
CA ILE A 207 1.44 7.09 3.50
C ILE A 207 0.23 7.97 3.17
N ALA A 208 0.55 9.19 2.78
CA ALA A 208 -0.37 10.22 2.31
C ALA A 208 -1.30 10.80 3.40
N GLY A 209 -1.05 10.52 4.68
CA GLY A 209 -1.66 11.27 5.78
C GLY A 209 -1.17 12.73 5.83
N THR A 210 -1.99 13.60 6.42
CA THR A 210 -1.78 15.04 6.53
C THR A 210 -1.96 15.48 7.98
N GLY A 211 -0.85 15.77 8.65
CA GLY A 211 -0.87 16.24 10.05
C GLY A 211 -1.87 17.38 10.28
N GLY A 212 -2.76 17.18 11.26
CA GLY A 212 -3.88 18.05 11.57
C GLY A 212 -5.23 17.60 11.01
N GLU A 213 -5.27 16.64 10.06
CA GLU A 213 -6.49 16.00 9.57
C GLU A 213 -6.86 14.73 10.39
N ILE A 214 -6.94 14.87 11.71
CA ILE A 214 -7.15 13.82 12.72
C ILE A 214 -7.70 12.47 12.21
N ASP A 215 -6.80 11.52 11.94
CA ASP A 215 -7.08 10.09 11.82
C ASP A 215 -6.99 9.38 13.19
N GLU A 216 -7.35 8.10 13.26
CA GLU A 216 -7.20 7.29 14.47
C GLU A 216 -6.66 5.90 14.14
N LEU A 217 -5.76 5.40 14.98
CA LEU A 217 -5.33 3.99 14.98
C LEU A 217 -5.82 3.31 16.26
N TRP A 218 -6.48 2.18 16.09
CA TRP A 218 -6.95 1.34 17.17
C TRP A 218 -6.30 -0.03 17.08
N PHE A 219 -5.99 -0.63 18.23
CA PHE A 219 -5.64 -2.03 18.33
C PHE A 219 -6.65 -2.72 19.24
N ASN A 220 -7.36 -3.71 18.69
CA ASN A 220 -8.55 -4.28 19.31
C ASN A 220 -9.53 -3.17 19.77
N SER A 221 -9.82 -3.10 21.07
CA SER A 221 -10.71 -2.10 21.66
C SER A 221 -9.98 -0.83 22.15
N LYS A 222 -8.66 -0.74 21.98
CA LYS A 222 -7.84 0.35 22.49
C LYS A 222 -7.50 1.35 21.39
N LEU A 223 -7.71 2.64 21.67
CA LEU A 223 -7.16 3.72 20.86
C LEU A 223 -5.65 3.85 21.14
N LEU A 224 -4.82 3.61 20.12
CA LEU A 224 -3.37 3.77 20.20
C LEU A 224 -2.95 5.22 19.95
N GLY A 225 -3.62 5.92 19.03
CA GLY A 225 -3.26 7.27 18.68
C GLY A 225 -4.31 8.00 17.85
N LYS A 226 -4.20 9.32 17.84
CA LYS A 226 -4.91 10.24 16.96
C LYS A 226 -3.91 11.03 16.15
N ASP A 227 -4.26 11.42 14.93
CA ASP A 227 -3.34 12.08 14.01
C ASP A 227 -2.09 11.20 13.80
N VAL A 228 -2.32 9.90 13.56
CA VAL A 228 -1.23 8.93 13.40
C VAL A 228 -0.56 9.14 12.04
N GLY A 229 -1.34 9.43 11.00
CA GLY A 229 -0.90 9.80 9.66
C GLY A 229 -0.39 11.25 9.56
N ARG A 230 0.60 11.64 10.38
CA ARG A 230 1.07 13.03 10.50
C ARG A 230 2.38 13.33 9.79
N ALA A 231 2.85 12.44 8.93
CA ALA A 231 4.17 12.51 8.29
C ALA A 231 5.33 12.60 9.30
N LYS A 232 5.25 11.86 10.41
CA LYS A 232 6.24 11.89 11.50
C LYS A 232 7.60 11.35 11.06
N THR A 233 7.62 10.30 10.26
CA THR A 233 8.87 9.62 9.84
C THR A 233 9.56 10.39 8.73
N GLY A 234 8.78 11.06 7.88
CA GLY A 234 9.24 11.95 6.83
C GLY A 234 8.07 12.40 5.98
N SER A 235 8.33 13.21 4.95
CA SER A 235 7.26 13.76 4.10
C SER A 235 6.32 12.65 3.59
N TYR A 236 5.04 12.76 3.95
CA TYR A 236 3.95 11.84 3.59
C TYR A 236 4.11 10.40 4.08
N LEU A 237 5.00 10.13 5.04
CA LEU A 237 5.23 8.80 5.59
C LEU A 237 5.07 8.78 7.11
N ASP A 238 4.32 7.79 7.57
CA ASP A 238 4.27 7.39 8.97
C ASP A 238 4.60 5.91 9.09
N PHE A 239 5.77 5.66 9.67
CA PHE A 239 6.19 4.36 10.17
C PHE A 239 6.21 4.45 11.70
N ASP A 240 5.21 3.87 12.32
CA ASP A 240 5.01 3.95 13.77
C ASP A 240 5.11 2.56 14.41
N HIS A 241 5.64 2.54 15.62
CA HIS A 241 5.81 1.37 16.48
C HIS A 241 5.06 1.61 17.80
N PHE A 242 4.29 0.61 18.21
CA PHE A 242 3.47 0.64 19.41
C PHE A 242 3.71 -0.62 20.24
N ASN A 243 3.86 -0.45 21.55
CA ASN A 243 3.72 -1.56 22.49
C ASN A 243 2.22 -1.81 22.72
N VAL A 244 1.77 -3.02 22.43
CA VAL A 244 0.36 -3.44 22.52
C VAL A 244 0.16 -4.63 23.47
N THR A 245 1.15 -4.91 24.32
CA THR A 245 1.18 -6.08 25.23
C THR A 245 -0.08 -6.20 26.07
N ASP A 246 -0.51 -5.11 26.70
CA ASP A 246 -1.66 -5.08 27.61
C ASP A 246 -3.02 -5.08 26.89
N ASP A 247 -3.02 -4.87 25.56
CA ASP A 247 -4.22 -4.73 24.76
C ASP A 247 -4.52 -5.97 23.89
N LEU A 248 -3.66 -7.00 23.97
CA LEU A 248 -3.87 -8.29 23.29
C LEU A 248 -5.15 -8.98 23.75
N VAL A 249 -5.85 -9.60 22.81
CA VAL A 249 -6.94 -10.53 23.07
C VAL A 249 -6.51 -11.95 22.70
N GLY A 250 -7.21 -12.93 23.28
CA GLY A 250 -6.84 -14.34 23.18
C GLY A 250 -6.93 -14.93 21.77
N ASN A 251 -7.58 -14.26 20.83
CA ASN A 251 -7.70 -14.71 19.45
C ASN A 251 -8.04 -13.55 18.51
N ASN A 252 -7.60 -13.63 17.26
CA ASN A 252 -7.97 -12.71 16.17
C ASN A 252 -7.77 -11.24 16.54
N ASN A 253 -6.53 -10.88 16.85
CA ASN A 253 -6.17 -9.49 17.14
C ASN A 253 -6.34 -8.62 15.89
N THR A 254 -6.65 -7.34 16.06
CA THR A 254 -6.93 -6.44 14.94
C THR A 254 -6.27 -5.08 15.11
N ALA A 255 -5.77 -4.51 14.02
CA ALA A 255 -5.44 -3.09 13.93
C ALA A 255 -6.46 -2.40 13.00
N LEU A 256 -7.16 -1.40 13.51
CA LEU A 256 -8.20 -0.67 12.79
C LEU A 256 -7.72 0.77 12.53
N PHE A 257 -7.50 1.07 11.26
CA PHE A 257 -7.17 2.39 10.75
C PHE A 257 -8.46 3.14 10.45
N LYS A 258 -8.62 4.35 10.98
CA LYS A 258 -9.76 5.23 10.69
C LYS A 258 -9.26 6.53 10.10
N ARG A 259 -9.76 6.85 8.90
CA ARG A 259 -9.43 8.05 8.14
C ARG A 259 -9.70 9.34 8.93
N GLY A 260 -10.81 9.38 9.65
CA GLY A 260 -11.23 10.57 10.40
C GLY A 260 -11.35 11.82 9.51
N GLY A 261 -10.45 12.79 9.70
CA GLY A 261 -10.40 14.03 8.92
C GLY A 261 -9.81 13.87 7.51
N GLU A 262 -8.89 12.93 7.32
CA GLU A 262 -7.99 12.79 6.17
C GLU A 262 -8.69 12.76 4.81
N GLN A 263 -8.22 13.49 3.80
CA GLN A 263 -8.79 13.33 2.44
C GLN A 263 -8.56 11.92 1.90
N TYR A 264 -7.35 11.40 2.11
CA TYR A 264 -6.90 10.08 1.73
C TYR A 264 -5.89 9.58 2.78
N LEU A 265 -6.00 8.31 3.15
CA LEU A 265 -5.05 7.62 4.02
C LEU A 265 -4.85 6.21 3.47
N HIS A 266 -3.59 5.81 3.31
CA HIS A 266 -3.25 4.52 2.72
C HIS A 266 -2.39 3.70 3.69
N PRO A 267 -3.01 2.83 4.50
CA PRO A 267 -2.28 1.81 5.23
C PRO A 267 -1.74 0.77 4.24
N PHE A 268 -0.45 0.45 4.38
CA PHE A 268 0.26 -0.50 3.52
C PHE A 268 0.64 -1.77 4.27
N ASN A 269 1.11 -1.62 5.51
CA ASN A 269 1.56 -2.75 6.31
C ASN A 269 1.11 -2.62 7.76
N ALA A 270 0.85 -3.76 8.36
CA ALA A 270 0.74 -3.91 9.80
C ALA A 270 1.45 -5.22 10.20
N VAL A 271 2.39 -5.14 11.13
CA VAL A 271 3.16 -6.29 11.61
C VAL A 271 2.94 -6.42 13.10
N LEU A 272 2.42 -7.57 13.54
CA LEU A 272 2.26 -7.90 14.95
C LEU A 272 3.31 -8.94 15.33
N VAL A 273 4.10 -8.66 16.36
CA VAL A 273 5.09 -9.59 16.91
C VAL A 273 4.83 -9.77 18.39
N ILE A 274 4.79 -11.02 18.84
CA ILE A 274 4.50 -11.41 20.22
C ILE A 274 5.65 -12.26 20.72
N GLU A 275 6.37 -11.78 21.72
CA GLU A 275 7.42 -12.51 22.42
C GLU A 275 6.85 -13.11 23.71
N HIS A 276 7.06 -14.41 23.90
CA HIS A 276 6.63 -15.12 25.10
C HIS A 276 7.69 -15.10 26.19
N LYS A 277 7.27 -15.38 27.43
CA LYS A 277 8.16 -15.52 28.59
C LYS A 277 9.21 -16.60 28.37
N SER A 278 10.36 -16.41 29.00
CA SER A 278 11.43 -17.41 29.00
C SER A 278 10.92 -18.79 29.47
N GLY A 279 11.30 -19.84 28.74
CA GLY A 279 10.89 -21.23 29.00
C GLY A 279 9.54 -21.63 28.40
N VAL A 280 8.87 -20.72 27.68
CA VAL A 280 7.79 -21.11 26.77
C VAL A 280 8.43 -21.68 25.51
N GLU A 281 8.02 -22.91 25.18
CA GLU A 281 8.47 -23.65 24.00
C GLU A 281 7.29 -23.80 23.04
N GLY A 282 7.59 -23.92 21.75
CA GLY A 282 6.60 -24.22 20.73
C GLY A 282 7.26 -24.64 19.42
N ASP A 283 6.44 -25.07 18.47
CA ASP A 283 6.92 -25.55 17.18
C ASP A 283 7.30 -24.38 16.27
N LYS A 284 8.32 -24.59 15.44
CA LYS A 284 8.62 -23.69 14.32
C LYS A 284 7.55 -23.85 13.27
N GLU A 285 6.83 -22.78 13.00
CA GLU A 285 5.86 -22.67 11.91
C GLU A 285 6.15 -21.43 11.09
N LEU A 286 6.13 -21.55 9.76
CA LEU A 286 6.15 -20.43 8.84
C LEU A 286 5.16 -20.74 7.72
N THR A 287 4.11 -19.95 7.64
CA THR A 287 3.13 -20.01 6.56
C THR A 287 3.25 -18.74 5.73
N VAL A 288 3.49 -18.90 4.43
CA VAL A 288 3.45 -17.82 3.45
C VAL A 288 2.21 -18.04 2.59
N TYR A 289 1.39 -17.00 2.47
CA TYR A 289 0.13 -17.02 1.74
C TYR A 289 0.31 -16.50 0.30
N GLU A 290 -0.65 -16.83 -0.57
CA GLU A 290 -0.64 -16.30 -1.93
C GLU A 290 -0.90 -14.80 -1.95
N ALA A 291 -0.11 -14.07 -2.73
CA ALA A 291 -0.29 -12.64 -2.88
C ALA A 291 -1.60 -12.30 -3.62
N GLN A 292 -2.41 -11.42 -3.03
CA GLN A 292 -3.58 -10.83 -3.67
C GLN A 292 -3.14 -9.70 -4.62
N SER A 293 -3.84 -9.48 -5.74
CA SER A 293 -3.53 -8.38 -6.68
C SER A 293 -4.76 -7.54 -6.99
N SER A 294 -4.57 -6.23 -7.20
CA SER A 294 -5.66 -5.27 -7.49
C SER A 294 -5.95 -5.08 -8.99
N LEU A 295 -5.60 -6.03 -9.86
CA LEU A 295 -5.54 -5.84 -11.32
C LEU A 295 -6.86 -5.56 -12.07
N MET A 296 -7.99 -5.31 -11.39
CA MET A 296 -9.21 -4.88 -12.07
C MET A 296 -9.38 -3.36 -12.01
N SER A 297 -8.98 -2.67 -13.08
CA SER A 297 -9.40 -1.28 -13.30
C SER A 297 -10.92 -1.23 -13.50
N VAL A 298 -11.67 -0.80 -12.50
CA VAL A 298 -13.10 -0.54 -12.66
C VAL A 298 -13.27 0.90 -13.14
N ILE A 299 -13.67 1.08 -14.40
CA ILE A 299 -14.03 2.40 -14.93
C ILE A 299 -15.21 2.94 -14.09
N PRO A 300 -15.10 4.13 -13.48
CA PRO A 300 -16.18 4.67 -12.66
C PRO A 300 -17.49 4.77 -13.46
N ILE A 301 -18.60 4.32 -12.85
CA ILE A 301 -19.94 4.37 -13.47
C ILE A 301 -20.31 5.76 -13.99
N PRO A 302 -19.98 6.88 -13.32
CA PRO A 302 -20.24 8.22 -13.86
C PRO A 302 -19.51 8.49 -15.18
N VAL A 303 -18.28 7.98 -15.36
CA VAL A 303 -17.52 8.12 -16.60
C VAL A 303 -18.20 7.33 -17.71
N VAL A 304 -18.64 6.10 -17.42
CA VAL A 304 -19.42 5.28 -18.37
C VAL A 304 -20.73 5.98 -18.75
N ALA A 305 -21.42 6.58 -17.79
CA ALA A 305 -22.67 7.30 -18.01
C ALA A 305 -22.48 8.55 -18.88
N VAL A 306 -21.43 9.34 -18.63
CA VAL A 306 -21.09 10.52 -19.45
C VAL A 306 -20.76 10.10 -20.89
N LEU A 307 -19.96 9.04 -21.06
CA LEU A 307 -19.64 8.50 -22.39
C LEU A 307 -20.90 8.00 -23.11
N ALA A 308 -21.79 7.28 -22.41
CA ALA A 308 -23.05 6.81 -22.97
C ALA A 308 -23.96 7.97 -23.41
N ILE A 309 -24.11 9.01 -22.58
CA ILE A 309 -24.91 10.20 -22.90
C ILE A 309 -24.31 10.93 -24.11
N ALA A 310 -22.98 11.07 -24.18
CA ALA A 310 -22.29 11.69 -25.30
C ALA A 310 -22.51 10.91 -26.61
N ILE A 311 -22.42 9.58 -26.58
CA ILE A 311 -22.68 8.70 -27.73
C ILE A 311 -24.14 8.81 -28.19
N ILE A 312 -25.09 8.77 -27.26
CA ILE A 312 -26.53 8.92 -27.55
C ILE A 312 -26.80 10.30 -28.17
N GLY A 313 -26.27 11.36 -27.57
CA GLY A 313 -26.39 12.72 -28.10
C GLY A 313 -25.85 12.84 -29.52
N PHE A 314 -24.68 12.25 -29.80
CA PHE A 314 -24.10 12.21 -31.13
C PHE A 314 -24.97 11.46 -32.14
N PHE A 315 -25.50 10.30 -31.74
CA PHE A 315 -26.38 9.48 -32.58
C PHE A 315 -27.69 10.21 -32.93
N LEU A 316 -28.31 10.88 -31.96
CA LEU A 316 -29.51 11.69 -32.17
C LEU A 316 -29.26 12.86 -33.11
N ILE A 317 -28.14 13.57 -32.97
CA ILE A 317 -27.74 14.67 -33.87
C ILE A 317 -27.50 14.13 -35.28
N TYR A 318 -26.86 12.97 -35.42
CA TYR A 318 -26.64 12.32 -36.71
C TYR A 318 -27.95 11.93 -37.41
N LEU A 319 -28.89 11.30 -36.68
CA LEU A 319 -30.19 10.91 -37.20
C LEU A 319 -31.00 12.12 -37.67
N LYS A 320 -31.02 13.21 -36.89
CA LYS A 320 -31.70 14.46 -37.26
C LYS A 320 -31.15 15.04 -38.56
N LYS A 321 -29.81 15.09 -38.70
CA LYS A 321 -29.16 15.56 -39.95
C LYS A 321 -29.40 14.63 -41.15
N LYS A 322 -29.61 13.34 -40.92
CA LYS A 322 -29.96 12.38 -41.97
C LYS A 322 -31.40 12.59 -42.45
N GLN A 323 -32.34 12.86 -41.54
CA GLN A 323 -33.73 13.21 -41.88
C GLN A 323 -33.84 14.55 -42.61
N GLU A 324 -33.04 15.56 -42.25
CA GLU A 324 -33.03 16.87 -42.94
C GLU A 324 -32.39 16.83 -44.35
N ARG A 325 -31.79 15.70 -44.74
CA ARG A 325 -31.09 15.50 -46.03
C ARG A 325 -31.79 14.53 -46.98
N GLY A 326 -32.84 13.84 -46.53
CA GLY A 326 -33.73 13.02 -47.37
C GLY A 326 -34.96 13.82 -47.76
#